data_AF-A0A3M1FU71-F1
#
_entry.id   AF-A0A3M1FU71-F1
#
_cell.length_a   1.000
_cell.length_b   1.000
_cell.length_c   1.000
_cell.angle_alpha   90.00
_cell.angle_beta   90.00
_cell.angle_gamma   90.00
#
_symmetry.space_group_name_H-M   'P 1'
#
loop_
_entity.id
_entity.type
_entity.pdbx_description
1 polymer ?
#
loop_
_entity_poly.entity_id
_entity_poly.type
_entity_poly.pdbx_seq_one_letter_code
_entity_poly.pdbx_strand_id
1 'polypeptide(L)'
;MKKIIKKIFSVSPLILIILFLVEPAFAESEHHFNLWSLVPYWINFLIFVFFIVWIFRRRFPTHWKNRREEILRKIEEGEKVLTSAKKRYKEALAYRENLPKTLETIEKKIKEEGLAEKDALLRQAEEKARSIVESAKEAVEVERRLALAQIKEELVTALVKNLEERVKKDFTPEKDRELINKRCQQLGELLNR
;
A
#
# COMPACT_ATOMS: atom_id res chain seq x y z
N MET A 1 19.39 46.22 -16.14
CA MET A 1 18.75 46.91 -17.29
C MET A 1 17.72 47.98 -16.90
N LYS A 2 16.80 47.76 -15.93
CA LYS A 2 15.81 48.76 -15.49
C LYS A 2 16.40 50.11 -15.00
N LYS A 3 17.56 50.08 -14.32
CA LYS A 3 18.26 51.29 -13.83
C LYS A 3 18.81 52.19 -14.95
N ILE A 4 19.35 51.61 -16.02
CA ILE A 4 19.88 52.35 -17.19
C ILE A 4 18.73 52.97 -17.99
N ILE A 5 17.58 52.28 -18.06
CA ILE A 5 16.35 52.76 -18.72
C ILE A 5 15.76 53.96 -17.98
N LYS A 6 15.67 53.92 -16.64
CA LYS A 6 15.26 55.08 -15.84
C LYS A 6 16.23 56.25 -16.03
N LYS A 7 17.55 55.98 -16.09
CA LYS A 7 18.56 57.02 -16.27
C LYS A 7 18.43 57.70 -17.64
N ILE A 8 18.27 56.93 -18.73
CA ILE A 8 18.07 57.44 -20.10
C ILE A 8 16.73 58.18 -20.24
N PHE A 9 15.65 57.68 -19.65
CA PHE A 9 14.35 58.37 -19.65
C PHE A 9 14.38 59.66 -18.81
N SER A 10 15.21 59.70 -17.78
CA SER A 10 15.46 60.89 -16.94
C SER A 10 16.34 61.95 -17.61
N VAL A 11 17.28 61.57 -18.49
CA VAL A 11 18.07 62.54 -19.28
C VAL A 11 17.44 62.93 -20.62
N SER A 12 16.46 62.18 -21.13
CA SER A 12 15.72 62.52 -22.36
C SER A 12 15.05 63.90 -22.33
N PRO A 13 14.35 64.33 -21.26
CA PRO A 13 13.79 65.69 -21.20
C PRO A 13 14.90 66.74 -21.09
N LEU A 14 16.02 66.42 -20.45
CA LEU A 14 17.17 67.32 -20.29
C LEU A 14 17.88 67.60 -21.61
N ILE A 15 18.02 66.59 -22.47
CA ILE A 15 18.57 66.75 -23.83
C ILE A 15 17.60 67.53 -24.72
N LEU A 16 16.28 67.31 -24.58
CA LEU A 16 15.26 68.06 -25.32
C LEU A 16 15.25 69.55 -24.92
N ILE A 17 15.43 69.83 -23.62
CA ILE A 17 15.52 71.19 -23.08
C ILE A 17 16.82 71.89 -23.54
N ILE A 18 17.96 71.19 -23.58
CA ILE A 18 19.22 71.72 -24.11
C ILE A 18 19.12 72.00 -25.61
N LEU A 19 18.38 71.18 -26.37
CA LEU A 19 18.08 71.43 -27.79
C LEU A 19 17.17 72.65 -28.00
N PHE A 20 16.33 72.98 -27.01
CA PHE A 20 15.37 74.09 -27.06
C PHE A 20 15.95 75.41 -26.48
N LEU A 21 16.99 75.32 -25.62
CA LEU A 21 17.74 76.46 -25.08
C LEU A 21 18.80 77.02 -26.05
N VAL A 22 19.00 76.41 -27.22
CA VAL A 22 19.70 77.06 -28.32
C VAL A 22 18.75 78.13 -28.87
N GLU A 23 18.75 79.30 -28.24
CA GLU A 23 18.06 80.47 -28.79
C GLU A 23 18.62 80.75 -30.19
N PRO A 24 17.76 81.01 -31.20
CA PRO A 24 18.24 81.63 -32.42
C PRO A 24 18.73 83.02 -32.02
N ALA A 25 20.04 83.26 -32.11
CA ALA A 25 20.55 84.62 -32.10
C ALA A 25 19.73 85.40 -33.13
N PHE A 26 18.92 86.35 -32.65
CA PHE A 26 18.05 87.18 -33.48
C PHE A 26 18.90 87.85 -34.55
N ALA A 27 18.79 87.35 -35.79
CA ALA A 27 19.10 88.14 -36.96
C ALA A 27 17.86 88.98 -37.24
N GLU A 28 17.89 90.25 -36.84
CA GLU A 28 17.05 91.29 -37.43
C GLU A 28 17.24 91.25 -38.95
N SER A 29 16.20 90.87 -39.70
CA SER A 29 15.91 91.48 -40.99
C SER A 29 14.57 90.98 -41.53
N GLU A 30 13.90 91.96 -42.11
CA GLU A 30 12.70 91.96 -42.93
C GLU A 30 12.42 90.68 -43.75
N HIS A 31 11.13 90.43 -43.92
CA HIS A 31 10.53 89.32 -44.68
C HIS A 31 11.19 89.05 -46.05
N HIS A 32 12.16 88.14 -46.06
CA HIS A 32 12.49 87.33 -47.23
C HIS A 32 12.41 85.86 -46.83
N PHE A 33 11.38 85.15 -47.31
CA PHE A 33 11.22 83.72 -47.09
C PHE A 33 12.31 82.95 -47.85
N ASN A 34 13.50 82.88 -47.25
CA ASN A 34 14.61 82.11 -47.79
C ASN A 34 14.48 80.67 -47.32
N LEU A 35 14.29 79.73 -48.25
CA LEU A 35 14.30 78.29 -47.97
C LEU A 35 15.61 77.84 -47.27
N TRP A 36 16.67 78.63 -47.40
CA TRP A 36 17.94 78.39 -46.71
C TRP A 36 17.87 78.54 -45.18
N SER A 37 16.99 79.37 -44.63
CA SER A 37 16.85 79.53 -43.17
C SER A 37 16.15 78.34 -42.49
N LEU A 38 15.49 77.47 -43.28
CA LEU A 38 14.82 76.26 -42.79
C LEU A 38 15.76 75.05 -42.65
N VAL A 39 16.91 75.06 -43.30
CA VAL A 39 17.84 73.91 -43.28
C VAL A 39 18.39 73.55 -41.89
N PRO A 40 18.76 74.49 -40.99
CA PRO A 40 19.15 74.11 -39.63
C PRO A 40 18.02 73.38 -38.86
N TYR A 41 16.75 73.74 -39.09
CA TYR A 41 15.60 73.06 -38.48
C TYR A 41 15.41 71.64 -39.04
N TRP A 42 15.57 71.45 -40.35
CA TRP A 42 15.50 70.12 -40.98
C TRP A 42 16.63 69.19 -40.53
N ILE A 43 17.84 69.71 -40.37
CA ILE A 43 18.98 68.95 -39.83
C ILE A 43 18.69 68.53 -38.39
N ASN A 44 18.19 69.44 -37.55
CA ASN A 44 17.82 69.12 -36.17
C ASN A 44 16.71 68.05 -36.11
N PHE A 45 15.69 68.17 -36.96
CA PHE A 45 14.62 67.18 -37.07
C PHE A 45 15.15 65.81 -37.50
N LEU A 46 16.05 65.74 -38.50
CA LEU A 46 16.65 64.48 -38.93
C LEU A 46 17.47 63.82 -37.81
N ILE A 47 18.24 64.59 -37.05
CA ILE A 47 19.02 64.08 -35.91
C ILE A 47 18.08 63.52 -34.83
N PHE A 48 16.99 64.24 -34.53
CA PHE A 48 15.99 63.79 -33.57
C PHE A 48 15.29 62.49 -34.01
N VAL A 49 14.84 62.43 -35.27
CA VAL A 49 14.23 61.23 -35.85
C VAL A 49 15.20 60.06 -35.86
N PHE A 50 16.48 60.30 -36.19
CA PHE A 50 17.51 59.26 -36.16
C PHE A 50 17.69 58.65 -34.77
N PHE A 51 17.73 59.49 -33.72
CA PHE A 51 17.80 59.01 -32.34
C PHE A 51 16.56 58.20 -31.93
N ILE A 52 15.36 58.64 -32.30
CA ILE A 52 14.12 57.90 -32.04
C ILE A 52 14.15 56.53 -32.73
N VAL A 53 14.46 56.49 -34.03
CA VAL A 53 14.50 55.24 -34.80
C VAL A 53 15.55 54.29 -34.24
N TRP A 54 16.72 54.80 -33.83
CA TRP A 54 17.78 53.98 -33.22
C TRP A 54 17.33 53.33 -31.90
N ILE A 55 16.65 54.08 -31.03
CA ILE A 55 16.12 53.57 -29.75
C ILE A 55 14.97 52.58 -30.00
N PHE A 56 14.05 52.92 -30.91
CA PHE A 56 12.89 52.09 -31.22
C PHE A 56 13.29 50.76 -31.84
N ARG A 57 14.20 50.78 -32.81
CA ARG A 57 14.70 49.58 -33.50
C ARG A 57 15.35 48.59 -32.52
N ARG A 58 15.96 49.09 -31.45
CA ARG A 58 16.63 48.25 -30.44
C ARG A 58 15.66 47.65 -29.41
N ARG A 59 14.48 48.21 -29.17
CA ARG A 59 13.62 47.84 -28.04
C ARG A 59 12.21 47.37 -28.36
N PHE A 60 11.62 47.81 -29.47
CA PHE A 60 10.26 47.41 -29.82
C PHE A 60 10.09 45.98 -30.34
N PRO A 61 11.01 45.37 -31.12
CA PRO A 61 10.73 44.07 -31.71
C PRO A 61 10.70 42.90 -30.71
N THR A 62 11.33 43.03 -29.54
CA THR A 62 11.40 41.94 -28.55
C THR A 62 10.10 41.77 -27.74
N HIS A 63 9.38 42.86 -27.44
CA HIS A 63 8.18 42.76 -26.61
C HIS A 63 7.00 42.10 -27.36
N TRP A 64 6.86 42.39 -28.66
CA TRP A 64 5.82 41.80 -29.50
C TRP A 64 6.11 40.33 -29.85
N LYS A 65 7.37 39.97 -30.06
CA LYS A 65 7.78 38.57 -30.25
C LYS A 65 7.53 37.74 -28.99
N ASN A 66 7.95 38.23 -27.82
CA ASN A 66 7.73 37.53 -26.55
C ASN A 66 6.25 37.32 -26.25
N ARG A 67 5.39 38.32 -26.52
CA ARG A 67 3.93 38.16 -26.34
C ARG A 67 3.33 37.14 -27.30
N ARG A 68 3.79 37.12 -28.55
CA ARG A 68 3.35 36.13 -29.53
C ARG A 68 3.77 34.71 -29.11
N GLU A 69 5.02 34.55 -28.68
CA GLU A 69 5.54 33.27 -28.17
C GLU A 69 4.80 32.83 -26.91
N GLU A 70 4.48 33.74 -25.99
CA GLU A 70 3.71 33.42 -24.79
C GLU A 70 2.29 32.94 -25.12
N ILE A 71 1.62 33.59 -26.08
CA ILE A 71 0.28 33.17 -26.53
C ILE A 71 0.33 31.81 -27.21
N LEU A 72 1.31 31.58 -28.11
CA LEU A 72 1.51 30.29 -28.76
C LEU A 72 1.77 29.19 -27.73
N ARG A 73 2.61 29.47 -26.73
CA ARG A 73 2.91 28.52 -25.65
C ARG A 73 1.67 28.18 -24.83
N LYS A 74 0.84 29.18 -24.50
CA LYS A 74 -0.43 28.95 -23.76
C LYS A 74 -1.44 28.13 -24.58
N ILE A 75 -1.50 28.34 -25.89
CA ILE A 75 -2.36 27.53 -26.77
C ILE A 75 -1.86 26.08 -26.81
N GLU A 76 -0.56 25.87 -27.00
CA GLU A 76 0.03 24.53 -27.02
C GLU A 76 -0.11 23.81 -25.67
N GLU A 77 0.11 24.51 -24.56
CA GLU A 77 -0.14 23.99 -23.21
C GLU A 77 -1.62 23.61 -23.04
N GLY A 78 -2.56 24.46 -23.49
CA GLY A 78 -3.99 24.20 -23.48
C GLY A 78 -4.38 22.95 -24.27
N GLU A 79 -3.84 22.78 -25.48
CA GLU A 79 -4.06 21.59 -26.31
C GLU A 79 -3.49 20.33 -25.66
N LYS A 80 -2.30 20.40 -25.05
CA LYS A 80 -1.72 19.27 -24.28
C LYS A 80 -2.58 18.88 -23.08
N VAL A 81 -3.10 19.85 -22.35
CA VAL A 81 -4.03 19.59 -21.23
C VAL A 81 -5.32 18.95 -21.75
N LEU A 82 -5.88 19.46 -22.84
CA LEU A 82 -7.13 18.97 -23.41
C LEU A 82 -6.97 17.54 -23.96
N THR A 83 -5.88 17.25 -24.67
CA THR A 83 -5.57 15.92 -25.19
C THR A 83 -5.32 14.91 -24.06
N SER A 84 -4.55 15.28 -23.03
CA SER A 84 -4.34 14.42 -21.87
C SER A 84 -5.62 14.18 -21.06
N ALA A 85 -6.47 15.20 -20.88
CA ALA A 85 -7.78 15.05 -20.26
C ALA A 85 -8.70 14.11 -21.06
N LYS A 86 -8.76 14.28 -22.40
CA LYS A 86 -9.51 13.38 -23.29
C LYS A 86 -8.99 11.94 -23.22
N LYS A 87 -7.67 11.73 -23.15
CA LYS A 87 -7.08 10.41 -23.01
C LYS A 87 -7.50 9.75 -21.70
N ARG A 88 -7.34 10.46 -20.58
CA ARG A 88 -7.77 9.99 -19.24
C ARG A 88 -9.27 9.68 -19.20
N TYR A 89 -10.08 10.51 -19.86
CA TYR A 89 -11.52 10.29 -19.94
C TYR A 89 -11.87 8.99 -20.71
N LYS A 90 -11.20 8.75 -21.84
CA LYS A 90 -11.36 7.50 -22.61
C LYS A 90 -10.92 6.27 -21.82
N GLU A 91 -9.79 6.36 -21.11
CA GLU A 91 -9.30 5.29 -20.24
C GLU A 91 -10.29 5.00 -19.10
N ALA A 92 -10.84 6.04 -18.47
CA ALA A 92 -11.86 5.89 -17.42
C ALA A 92 -13.17 5.29 -17.95
N LEU A 93 -13.60 5.67 -19.16
CA LEU A 93 -14.77 5.07 -19.81
C LEU A 93 -14.53 3.59 -20.13
N ALA A 94 -13.39 3.25 -20.73
CA ALA A 94 -13.03 1.87 -21.02
C ALA A 94 -12.96 1.02 -19.74
N TYR A 95 -12.42 1.58 -18.65
CA TYR A 95 -12.43 0.92 -17.35
C TYR A 95 -13.85 0.69 -16.84
N ARG A 96 -14.71 1.72 -16.90
CA ARG A 96 -16.12 1.64 -16.49
C ARG A 96 -16.91 0.62 -17.31
N GLU A 97 -16.65 0.48 -18.61
CA GLU A 97 -17.31 -0.52 -19.46
C GLU A 97 -16.86 -1.96 -19.15
N ASN A 98 -15.62 -2.14 -18.69
CA ASN A 98 -15.10 -3.45 -18.31
C ASN A 98 -15.47 -3.87 -16.87
N LEU A 99 -15.87 -2.92 -16.02
CA LEU A 99 -16.27 -3.18 -14.63
C LEU A 99 -17.34 -4.27 -14.48
N PRO A 100 -18.45 -4.26 -15.24
CA PRO A 100 -19.48 -5.29 -15.13
C PRO A 100 -18.96 -6.70 -15.41
N LYS A 101 -18.08 -6.86 -16.41
CA LYS A 101 -17.47 -8.16 -16.73
C LYS A 101 -16.55 -8.65 -15.62
N THR A 102 -15.76 -7.73 -15.05
CA THR A 102 -14.89 -8.04 -13.92
C THR A 102 -15.72 -8.44 -12.69
N LEU A 103 -16.82 -7.73 -12.42
CA LEU A 103 -17.75 -8.07 -11.33
C LEU A 103 -18.39 -9.44 -11.54
N GLU A 104 -18.89 -9.74 -12.73
CA GLU A 104 -19.46 -11.06 -13.05
C GLU A 104 -18.42 -12.17 -12.87
N THR A 105 -17.17 -11.93 -13.29
CA THR A 105 -16.07 -12.89 -13.11
C THR A 105 -15.75 -13.11 -11.63
N ILE A 106 -15.72 -12.04 -10.84
CA ILE A 106 -15.49 -12.10 -9.38
C ILE A 106 -16.64 -12.85 -8.71
N GLU A 107 -17.89 -12.53 -9.03
CA GLU A 107 -19.06 -13.21 -8.46
C GLU A 107 -19.06 -14.70 -8.77
N LYS A 108 -18.74 -15.07 -10.02
CA LYS A 108 -18.63 -16.48 -10.43
C LYS A 108 -17.54 -17.19 -9.64
N LYS A 109 -16.36 -16.56 -9.52
CA LYS A 109 -15.24 -17.10 -8.77
C LYS A 109 -15.58 -17.28 -7.28
N ILE A 110 -16.20 -16.29 -6.65
CA ILE A 110 -16.63 -16.38 -5.24
C ILE A 110 -17.64 -17.52 -5.04
N LYS A 111 -18.59 -17.70 -5.98
CA LYS A 111 -19.55 -18.80 -5.91
C LYS A 111 -18.88 -20.17 -6.05
N GLU A 112 -17.97 -20.31 -7.02
CA GLU A 112 -17.23 -21.56 -7.25
C GLU A 112 -16.32 -21.90 -6.06
N GLU A 113 -15.54 -20.92 -5.58
CA GLU A 113 -14.65 -21.09 -4.42
C GLU A 113 -15.46 -21.38 -3.15
N GLY A 114 -16.56 -20.66 -2.93
CA GLY A 114 -17.42 -20.87 -1.76
C GLY A 114 -18.10 -22.24 -1.74
N LEU A 115 -18.51 -22.77 -2.91
CA LEU A 115 -19.04 -24.13 -3.00
C LEU A 115 -17.96 -25.18 -2.74
N ALA A 116 -16.77 -25.02 -3.34
CA ALA A 116 -15.66 -25.93 -3.14
C ALA A 116 -15.18 -25.95 -1.67
N GLU A 117 -15.10 -24.78 -1.03
CA GLU A 117 -14.72 -24.65 0.38
C GLU A 117 -15.78 -25.23 1.30
N LYS A 118 -17.07 -25.01 1.02
CA LYS A 118 -18.17 -25.63 1.76
C LYS A 118 -18.06 -27.15 1.71
N ASP A 119 -17.85 -27.74 0.53
CA ASP A 119 -17.75 -29.18 0.38
C ASP A 119 -16.50 -29.74 1.07
N ALA A 120 -15.38 -29.02 1.00
CA ALA A 120 -14.16 -29.37 1.73
C ALA A 120 -14.38 -29.35 3.25
N LEU A 121 -15.07 -28.31 3.76
CA LEU A 121 -15.37 -28.17 5.18
C LEU A 121 -16.31 -29.28 5.67
N LEU A 122 -17.32 -29.63 4.87
CA LEU A 122 -18.22 -30.76 5.18
C LEU A 122 -17.46 -32.08 5.26
N ARG A 123 -16.57 -32.37 4.29
CA ARG A 123 -15.74 -33.58 4.33
C ARG A 123 -14.82 -33.62 5.55
N GLN A 124 -14.17 -32.50 5.87
CA GLN A 124 -13.34 -32.41 7.07
C GLN A 124 -14.15 -32.56 8.36
N ALA A 125 -15.37 -32.01 8.42
CA ALA A 125 -16.26 -32.15 9.55
C ALA A 125 -16.70 -33.61 9.74
N GLU A 126 -17.05 -34.31 8.66
CA GLU A 126 -17.37 -35.73 8.69
C GLU A 126 -16.19 -36.59 9.12
N GLU A 127 -14.99 -36.33 8.60
CA GLU A 127 -13.77 -37.06 8.95
C GLU A 127 -13.42 -36.86 10.43
N LYS A 128 -13.49 -35.62 10.92
CA LYS A 128 -13.30 -35.32 12.34
C LYS A 128 -14.36 -36.00 13.21
N ALA A 129 -15.62 -35.99 12.80
CA ALA A 129 -16.68 -36.67 13.52
C ALA A 129 -16.42 -38.19 13.60
N ARG A 130 -16.02 -38.82 12.49
CA ARG A 130 -15.63 -40.24 12.48
C ARG A 130 -14.43 -40.51 13.39
N SER A 131 -13.40 -39.67 13.32
CA SER A 131 -12.22 -39.79 14.20
C SER A 131 -12.58 -39.67 15.68
N ILE A 132 -13.47 -38.74 16.05
CA ILE A 132 -13.93 -38.59 17.44
C ILE A 132 -14.66 -39.85 17.90
N VAL A 133 -15.55 -40.40 17.07
CA VAL A 133 -16.28 -41.63 17.38
C VAL A 133 -15.32 -42.81 17.57
N GLU A 134 -14.31 -42.93 16.72
CA GLU A 134 -13.34 -44.02 16.82
C GLU A 134 -12.47 -43.88 18.08
N SER A 135 -11.92 -42.69 18.35
CA SER A 135 -11.17 -42.42 19.58
C SER A 135 -12.02 -42.63 20.84
N ALA A 136 -13.31 -42.31 20.81
CA ALA A 136 -14.22 -42.57 21.91
C ALA A 136 -14.43 -44.08 22.14
N LYS A 137 -14.56 -44.88 21.08
CA LYS A 137 -14.65 -46.35 21.21
C LYS A 137 -13.37 -46.94 21.78
N GLU A 138 -12.21 -46.50 21.30
CA GLU A 138 -10.92 -46.95 21.82
C GLU A 138 -10.77 -46.59 23.31
N ALA A 139 -11.16 -45.37 23.70
CA ALA A 139 -11.15 -44.93 25.09
C ALA A 139 -12.07 -45.79 25.98
N VAL A 140 -13.29 -46.10 25.51
CA VAL A 140 -14.23 -46.98 26.22
C VAL A 140 -13.66 -48.39 26.40
N GLU A 141 -13.01 -48.94 25.38
CA GLU A 141 -12.38 -50.26 25.48
C GLU A 141 -11.20 -50.26 26.47
N VAL A 142 -10.40 -49.20 26.49
CA VAL A 142 -9.32 -49.03 27.48
C VAL A 142 -9.90 -48.93 28.90
N GLU A 143 -10.90 -48.09 29.10
CA GLU A 143 -11.54 -47.90 30.40
C GLU A 143 -12.22 -49.18 30.90
N ARG A 144 -12.87 -49.93 30.00
CA ARG A 144 -13.44 -51.25 30.30
C ARG A 144 -12.37 -52.25 30.74
N ARG A 145 -11.22 -52.30 30.06
CA ARG A 145 -10.10 -53.18 30.45
C ARG A 145 -9.54 -52.80 31.81
N LEU A 146 -9.39 -51.51 32.09
CA LEU A 146 -8.93 -51.00 33.39
C LEU A 146 -9.93 -51.36 34.50
N ALA A 147 -11.23 -51.14 34.28
CA ALA A 147 -12.27 -51.50 35.25
C ALA A 147 -12.29 -53.02 35.52
N LEU A 148 -12.16 -53.85 34.49
CA LEU A 148 -12.06 -55.30 34.66
C LEU A 148 -10.80 -55.73 35.42
N ALA A 149 -9.67 -55.04 35.21
CA ALA A 149 -8.43 -55.31 35.95
C ALA A 149 -8.59 -54.95 37.43
N GLN A 150 -9.18 -53.79 37.74
CA GLN A 150 -9.46 -53.37 39.11
C GLN A 150 -10.40 -54.33 39.84
N ILE A 151 -11.51 -54.76 39.20
CA ILE A 151 -12.43 -55.73 39.80
C ILE A 151 -11.72 -57.06 40.10
N LYS A 152 -10.83 -57.52 39.21
CA LYS A 152 -10.05 -58.74 39.45
C LYS A 152 -9.10 -58.59 40.63
N GLU A 153 -8.42 -57.45 40.74
CA GLU A 153 -7.51 -57.15 41.84
C GLU A 153 -8.25 -57.09 43.18
N GLU A 154 -9.39 -56.39 43.23
CA GLU A 154 -10.26 -56.33 44.42
C GLU A 154 -10.79 -57.71 44.81
N LEU A 155 -11.24 -58.51 43.83
CA LEU A 155 -11.74 -59.86 44.07
C LEU A 155 -10.65 -60.78 44.62
N VAL A 156 -9.44 -60.76 44.03
CA VAL A 156 -8.31 -61.55 44.52
C VAL A 156 -7.96 -61.12 45.95
N THR A 157 -7.90 -59.83 46.22
CA THR A 157 -7.61 -59.30 47.56
C THR A 157 -8.67 -59.73 48.58
N ALA A 158 -9.95 -59.65 48.23
CA ALA A 158 -11.06 -60.07 49.07
C ALA A 158 -11.08 -61.59 49.31
N LEU A 159 -10.74 -62.39 48.30
CA LEU A 159 -10.62 -63.85 48.42
C LEU A 159 -9.45 -64.23 49.34
N VAL A 160 -8.28 -63.62 49.15
CA VAL A 160 -7.11 -63.86 50.01
C VAL A 160 -7.43 -63.48 51.46
N LYS A 161 -8.05 -62.32 51.69
CA LYS A 161 -8.46 -61.90 53.04
C LYS A 161 -9.46 -62.87 53.68
N ASN A 162 -10.48 -63.31 52.95
CA ASN A 162 -11.44 -64.30 53.45
C ASN A 162 -10.78 -65.66 53.73
N LEU A 163 -9.86 -66.09 52.85
CA LEU A 163 -9.10 -67.33 53.04
C LEU A 163 -8.19 -67.21 54.27
N GLU A 164 -7.51 -66.09 54.47
CA GLU A 164 -6.71 -65.83 55.68
C GLU A 164 -7.56 -65.88 56.95
N GLU A 165 -8.72 -65.23 56.95
CA GLU A 165 -9.64 -65.26 58.09
C GLU A 165 -10.19 -66.67 58.36
N ARG A 166 -10.49 -67.43 57.31
CA ARG A 166 -10.97 -68.81 57.44
C ARG A 166 -9.87 -69.78 57.87
N VAL A 167 -8.67 -69.67 57.31
CA VAL A 167 -7.49 -70.45 57.71
C VAL A 167 -7.15 -70.16 59.17
N LYS A 168 -7.19 -68.90 59.63
CA LYS A 168 -7.00 -68.54 61.05
C LYS A 168 -8.05 -69.15 61.97
N LYS A 169 -9.31 -69.24 61.54
CA LYS A 169 -10.40 -69.87 62.33
C LYS A 169 -10.32 -71.40 62.36
N ASP A 170 -9.90 -72.02 61.27
CA ASP A 170 -9.79 -73.48 61.13
C ASP A 170 -8.42 -74.03 61.59
N PHE A 171 -7.49 -73.17 62.05
CA PHE A 171 -6.18 -73.56 62.58
C PHE A 171 -6.30 -74.08 64.02
N THR A 172 -6.45 -75.39 64.18
CA THR A 172 -6.39 -76.08 65.48
C THR A 172 -5.04 -76.79 65.69
N PRO A 173 -4.61 -77.01 66.95
CA PRO A 173 -3.35 -77.67 67.28
C PRO A 173 -3.22 -79.09 66.67
N GLU A 174 -4.34 -79.80 66.49
CA GLU A 174 -4.34 -81.10 65.82
C GLU A 174 -3.97 -81.01 64.33
N LYS A 175 -4.46 -79.98 63.65
CA LYS A 175 -4.27 -79.81 62.19
C LYS A 175 -2.84 -79.37 61.86
N ASP A 176 -2.22 -78.61 62.76
CA ASP A 176 -0.81 -78.20 62.65
C ASP A 176 0.13 -79.40 62.78
N ARG A 177 -0.15 -80.32 63.71
CA ARG A 177 0.57 -81.60 63.84
C ARG A 177 0.42 -82.50 62.62
N GLU A 178 -0.78 -82.55 62.02
CA GLU A 178 -1.04 -83.29 60.78
C GLU A 178 -0.20 -82.74 59.61
N LEU A 179 -0.16 -81.41 59.44
CA LEU A 179 0.63 -80.75 58.39
C LEU A 179 2.13 -80.96 58.56
N ILE A 180 2.65 -80.90 59.80
CA ILE A 180 4.06 -81.17 60.11
C ILE A 180 4.42 -82.61 59.76
N ASN A 181 3.60 -83.59 60.18
CA ASN A 181 3.85 -84.99 59.84
C ASN A 181 3.83 -85.26 58.34
N LYS A 182 2.90 -84.62 57.61
CA LYS A 182 2.82 -84.74 56.14
C LYS A 182 4.03 -84.14 55.43
N ARG A 183 4.54 -83.01 55.93
CA ARG A 183 5.81 -82.41 55.46
C ARG A 183 7.01 -83.30 55.78
N CYS A 184 7.07 -83.90 56.97
CA CYS A 184 8.13 -84.84 57.34
C CYS A 184 8.11 -86.09 56.45
N GLN A 185 6.94 -86.61 56.07
CA GLN A 185 6.82 -87.69 55.10
C GLN A 185 7.28 -87.30 53.70
N GLN A 186 6.87 -86.14 53.19
CA GLN A 186 7.32 -85.67 51.87
C GLN A 186 8.83 -85.40 51.81
N LEU A 187 9.41 -84.86 52.88
CA LEU A 187 10.87 -84.69 53.00
C LEU A 187 11.57 -86.05 53.11
N GLY A 188 10.97 -87.02 53.80
CA GLY A 188 11.45 -88.40 53.85
C GLY A 188 11.42 -89.09 52.49
N GLU A 189 10.40 -88.90 51.67
CA GLU A 189 10.33 -89.42 50.30
C GLU A 189 11.35 -88.77 49.36
N LEU A 190 11.66 -87.48 49.56
CA LEU A 190 12.68 -86.77 48.78
C LEU A 190 14.11 -87.11 49.21
N LEU A 191 14.33 -87.51 50.45
CA LEU A 191 15.63 -87.96 50.99
C LEU A 191 15.88 -89.47 50.81
N ASN A 192 14.86 -90.24 50.41
CA ASN A 192 14.94 -91.68 50.15
C ASN A 192 15.01 -92.01 48.63
N ARG A 193 15.36 -91.01 47.80
CA ARG A 193 15.86 -91.14 46.42
C ARG A 193 17.33 -90.76 46.38
#